data_AF-A0A2E0S0K5-F1
#
_entry.id   AF-A0A2E0S0K5-F1
#
_cell.length_a   1.000
_cell.length_b   1.000
_cell.length_c   1.000
_cell.angle_alpha   90.00
_cell.angle_beta   90.00
_cell.angle_gamma   90.00
#
_symmetry.space_group_name_H-M   'P 1'
#
loop_
_entity.id
_entity.type
_entity.pdbx_description
1 polymer ?
#
loop_
_entity_poly.entity_id
_entity_poly.type
_entity_poly.pdbx_seq_one_letter_code
_entity_poly.pdbx_strand_id
1 'polypeptide(L)'
;MGLASAAGNIYFVYSFIKRLATPFKSTKAFELGIIDENGKVLKKRSKLKTKEEKEAYTLSDTLVFNLKKVLAKVPGGSTKFASFAAALFLMKEENKNARLYYDQTFLEKEYISFLQECKYNKKEMSQLIEEVERKEEELNEDGLAAGGGAIAGIGVENPSIPGQAEPGVRKKKIKKGSKFAGSEVFMVKPETFMRARYGKRRYAKYEQYVGNDEVGEAIRQYGRANPGKPIVLQDELTGSMIYLKYGRKNAGFHNV
;
A
#
# COMPACT_ATOMS: atom_id res chain seq x y z
N MET A 1 1.10 -18.47 -14.88
CA MET A 1 1.68 -18.65 -13.52
C MET A 1 0.73 -19.51 -12.68
N GLY A 2 1.23 -20.52 -11.98
CA GLY A 2 0.39 -21.39 -11.15
C GLY A 2 -0.25 -20.64 -9.99
N LEU A 3 -1.43 -21.08 -9.56
CA LEU A 3 -2.20 -20.56 -8.42
C LEU A 3 -1.35 -20.37 -7.14
N ALA A 4 -0.24 -21.10 -7.01
CA ALA A 4 0.75 -20.96 -5.94
C ALA A 4 1.43 -19.56 -5.84
N SER A 5 1.58 -18.80 -6.93
CA SER A 5 2.14 -17.43 -6.84
C SER A 5 1.14 -16.41 -6.28
N ALA A 6 -0.17 -16.72 -6.29
CA ALA A 6 -1.20 -15.88 -5.70
C ALA A 6 -1.11 -15.82 -4.16
N ALA A 7 -0.66 -16.91 -3.52
CA ALA A 7 -0.50 -17.00 -2.07
C ALA A 7 0.56 -16.03 -1.50
N GLY A 8 1.59 -15.69 -2.29
CA GLY A 8 2.59 -14.68 -1.93
C GLY A 8 2.07 -13.24 -1.98
N ASN A 9 0.91 -13.01 -2.61
CA ASN A 9 0.32 -11.70 -2.88
C ASN A 9 -1.14 -11.59 -2.40
N ILE A 10 -1.53 -12.32 -1.35
CA ILE A 10 -2.90 -12.31 -0.79
C ILE A 10 -3.37 -10.89 -0.45
N TYR A 11 -2.47 -10.03 0.00
CA TYR A 11 -2.76 -8.60 0.23
C TYR A 11 -3.28 -7.90 -1.05
N PHE A 12 -2.69 -8.18 -2.21
CA PHE A 12 -3.14 -7.59 -3.48
C PHE A 12 -4.49 -8.16 -3.91
N VAL A 13 -4.71 -9.47 -3.75
CA VAL A 13 -6.02 -10.12 -4.02
C VAL A 13 -7.10 -9.41 -3.22
N TYR A 14 -6.88 -9.28 -1.91
CA TYR A 14 -7.80 -8.57 -1.01
C TYR A 14 -8.05 -7.12 -1.46
N SER A 15 -6.98 -6.39 -1.80
CA SER A 15 -7.11 -5.00 -2.27
C SER A 15 -8.00 -4.86 -3.50
N PHE A 16 -7.94 -5.82 -4.44
CA PHE A 16 -8.78 -5.86 -5.63
C PHE A 16 -10.21 -6.27 -5.30
N ILE A 17 -10.41 -7.26 -4.43
CA ILE A 17 -11.75 -7.64 -3.94
C ILE A 17 -12.44 -6.44 -3.29
N LYS A 18 -11.74 -5.72 -2.41
CA LYS A 18 -12.24 -4.50 -1.77
C LYS A 18 -12.65 -3.45 -2.80
N ARG A 19 -11.82 -3.21 -3.83
CA ARG A 19 -12.12 -2.27 -4.92
C ARG A 19 -13.31 -2.71 -5.80
N LEU A 20 -13.45 -4.01 -6.07
CA LEU A 20 -14.58 -4.57 -6.81
C LEU A 20 -15.89 -4.44 -6.00
N ALA A 21 -15.82 -4.65 -4.69
CA ALA A 21 -16.95 -4.54 -3.78
C ALA A 21 -17.38 -3.07 -3.53
N THR A 22 -16.44 -2.12 -3.46
CA THR A 22 -16.75 -0.70 -3.23
C THR A 22 -17.66 -0.12 -4.31
N PRO A 23 -18.86 0.41 -4.00
CA PRO A 23 -19.77 1.04 -4.96
C PRO A 23 -19.11 2.16 -5.77
N PHE A 24 -19.49 2.36 -7.04
CA PHE A 24 -18.92 3.41 -7.89
C PHE A 24 -19.07 4.80 -7.26
N LYS A 25 -20.25 5.08 -6.67
CA LYS A 25 -20.57 6.34 -5.97
C LYS A 25 -19.62 6.66 -4.80
N SER A 26 -18.96 5.67 -4.24
CA SER A 26 -18.03 5.83 -3.10
C SER A 26 -16.56 5.94 -3.50
N THR A 27 -16.27 6.01 -4.80
CA THR A 27 -14.90 6.12 -5.30
C THR A 27 -14.51 7.58 -5.50
N LYS A 28 -13.24 7.91 -5.23
CA LYS A 28 -12.67 9.24 -5.53
C LYS A 28 -12.82 9.63 -7.01
N ALA A 29 -12.81 8.64 -7.91
CA ALA A 29 -13.04 8.88 -9.34
C ALA A 29 -14.45 9.41 -9.62
N PHE A 30 -15.46 8.98 -8.86
CA PHE A 30 -16.82 9.49 -8.97
C PHE A 30 -16.91 10.91 -8.39
N GLU A 31 -16.32 11.14 -7.21
CA GLU A 31 -16.27 12.46 -6.56
C GLU A 31 -15.63 13.53 -7.46
N LEU A 32 -14.55 13.18 -8.18
CA LEU A 32 -13.86 14.08 -9.12
C LEU A 32 -14.52 14.17 -10.51
N GLY A 33 -15.67 13.52 -10.70
CA GLY A 33 -16.42 13.51 -11.95
C GLY A 33 -15.67 12.86 -13.12
N ILE A 34 -14.81 11.87 -12.84
CA ILE A 34 -14.09 11.10 -13.86
C ILE A 34 -14.98 9.98 -14.40
N ILE A 35 -15.80 9.38 -13.53
CA ILE A 35 -16.76 8.32 -13.88
C ILE A 35 -18.19 8.72 -13.48
N ASP A 36 -19.19 8.09 -14.09
CA ASP A 36 -20.60 8.20 -13.69
C ASP A 36 -20.99 7.18 -12.59
N GLU A 37 -22.27 7.19 -12.20
CA GLU A 37 -22.82 6.29 -11.17
C GLU A 37 -22.70 4.78 -11.52
N ASN A 38 -22.56 4.48 -12.82
CA ASN A 38 -22.50 3.13 -13.37
C ASN A 38 -21.06 2.73 -13.77
N GLY A 39 -20.06 3.56 -13.49
CA GLY A 39 -18.67 3.31 -13.86
C GLY A 39 -18.35 3.53 -15.34
N LYS A 40 -19.15 4.32 -16.07
CA LYS A 40 -18.81 4.84 -17.40
C LYS A 40 -17.82 5.98 -17.26
N VAL A 41 -16.77 5.97 -18.08
CA VAL A 41 -15.72 6.98 -18.06
C VAL A 41 -16.21 8.25 -18.76
N LEU A 42 -16.31 9.35 -18.01
CA LEU A 42 -16.70 10.67 -18.52
C LEU A 42 -15.48 11.48 -18.96
N LYS A 43 -14.38 11.41 -18.19
CA LYS A 43 -13.10 12.05 -18.52
C LYS A 43 -12.05 10.99 -18.86
N LYS A 44 -11.55 11.03 -20.10
CA LYS A 44 -10.46 10.13 -20.52
C LYS A 44 -9.18 10.42 -19.73
N ARG A 45 -8.41 9.36 -19.44
CA ARG A 45 -7.14 9.45 -18.68
C ARG A 45 -6.16 10.48 -19.25
N SER A 46 -6.09 10.61 -20.58
CA SER A 46 -5.24 11.60 -21.26
C SER A 46 -5.60 13.06 -20.97
N LYS A 47 -6.83 13.32 -20.49
CA LYS A 47 -7.33 14.66 -20.17
C LYS A 47 -7.17 15.02 -18.68
N LEU A 48 -6.72 14.09 -17.83
CA LEU A 48 -6.52 14.31 -16.40
C LEU A 48 -5.27 15.15 -16.18
N LYS A 49 -5.42 16.28 -15.49
CA LYS A 49 -4.34 17.27 -15.33
C LYS A 49 -3.72 17.22 -13.94
N THR A 50 -4.55 17.16 -12.90
CA THR A 50 -4.06 17.23 -11.52
C THR A 50 -3.49 15.89 -11.06
N LYS A 51 -2.62 15.95 -10.04
CA LYS A 51 -2.07 14.75 -9.41
C LYS A 51 -3.18 13.91 -8.75
N GLU A 52 -4.12 14.59 -8.09
CA GLU A 52 -5.29 13.96 -7.45
C GLU A 52 -6.17 13.22 -8.46
N GLU A 53 -6.45 13.79 -9.63
CA GLU A 53 -7.20 13.12 -10.69
C GLU A 53 -6.47 11.87 -11.21
N LYS A 54 -5.14 11.96 -11.37
CA LYS A 54 -4.31 10.84 -11.85
C LYS A 54 -4.19 9.71 -10.83
N GLU A 55 -4.18 10.04 -9.54
CA GLU A 55 -4.16 9.06 -8.45
C GLU A 55 -5.53 8.41 -8.23
N ALA A 56 -6.62 9.17 -8.41
CA ALA A 56 -7.98 8.66 -8.29
C ALA A 56 -8.38 7.73 -9.45
N TYR A 57 -7.74 7.85 -10.61
CA TYR A 57 -8.08 7.09 -11.80
C TYR A 57 -6.85 6.56 -12.56
N THR A 58 -6.43 5.36 -12.17
CA THR A 58 -5.28 4.66 -12.75
C THR A 58 -5.68 3.68 -13.87
N LEU A 59 -4.67 3.09 -14.53
CA LEU A 59 -4.90 2.04 -15.53
C LEU A 59 -5.56 0.80 -14.90
N SER A 60 -5.14 0.44 -13.68
CA SER A 60 -5.76 -0.63 -12.89
C SER A 60 -7.21 -0.34 -12.53
N ASP A 61 -7.55 0.90 -12.17
CA ASP A 61 -8.95 1.28 -11.88
C ASP A 61 -9.83 1.11 -13.12
N THR A 62 -9.29 1.40 -14.31
CA THR A 62 -10.00 1.19 -15.57
C THR A 62 -10.42 -0.27 -15.75
N LEU A 63 -9.50 -1.23 -15.51
CA LEU A 63 -9.82 -2.65 -15.58
C LEU A 63 -10.78 -3.10 -14.50
N VAL A 64 -10.57 -2.65 -13.25
CA VAL A 64 -11.46 -2.97 -12.12
C VAL A 64 -12.89 -2.54 -12.43
N PHE A 65 -13.09 -1.32 -12.94
CA PHE A 65 -14.41 -0.82 -13.28
C PHE A 65 -15.03 -1.54 -14.48
N ASN A 66 -14.22 -1.90 -15.47
CA ASN A 66 -14.68 -2.70 -16.61
C ASN A 66 -15.10 -4.11 -16.18
N LEU A 67 -14.31 -4.79 -15.35
CA LEU A 67 -14.67 -6.09 -14.77
C LEU A 67 -15.92 -5.99 -13.89
N LYS A 68 -16.03 -4.95 -13.07
CA LYS A 68 -17.23 -4.74 -12.26
C LYS A 68 -18.49 -4.60 -13.11
N LYS A 69 -18.42 -3.92 -14.26
CA LYS A 69 -19.52 -3.88 -15.23
C LYS A 69 -19.81 -5.25 -15.85
N VAL A 70 -18.79 -6.09 -16.09
CA VAL A 70 -18.98 -7.46 -16.56
C VAL A 70 -19.65 -8.32 -15.49
N LEU A 71 -19.20 -8.25 -14.23
CA LEU A 71 -19.82 -8.95 -13.10
C LEU A 71 -21.29 -8.60 -12.91
N ALA A 72 -21.68 -7.35 -13.17
CA ALA A 72 -23.07 -6.93 -13.12
C ALA A 72 -23.95 -7.54 -14.24
N LYS A 73 -23.36 -7.95 -15.37
CA LYS A 73 -24.06 -8.54 -16.51
C LYS A 73 -24.12 -10.06 -16.47
N VAL A 74 -23.10 -10.71 -15.90
CA VAL A 74 -22.98 -12.17 -15.90
C VAL A 74 -23.84 -12.78 -14.79
N PRO A 75 -24.65 -13.81 -15.06
CA PRO A 75 -25.41 -14.51 -14.03
C PRO A 75 -24.46 -15.13 -13.00
N GLY A 76 -24.69 -14.82 -11.72
CA GLY A 76 -23.81 -15.22 -10.62
C GLY A 76 -22.56 -14.34 -10.44
N GLY A 77 -22.42 -13.23 -11.17
CA GLY A 77 -21.29 -12.30 -11.02
C GLY A 77 -21.26 -11.55 -9.69
N SER A 78 -22.37 -11.48 -8.96
CA SER A 78 -22.43 -10.95 -7.59
C SER A 78 -21.93 -11.92 -6.52
N THR A 79 -21.62 -13.17 -6.88
CA THR A 79 -21.15 -14.17 -5.91
C THR A 79 -19.73 -13.85 -5.43
N LYS A 80 -19.41 -14.28 -4.20
CA LYS A 80 -18.05 -14.21 -3.65
C LYS A 80 -17.04 -14.87 -4.59
N PHE A 81 -17.38 -16.04 -5.12
CA PHE A 81 -16.54 -16.79 -6.07
C PHE A 81 -16.21 -15.96 -7.32
N ALA A 82 -17.22 -15.31 -7.93
CA ALA A 82 -16.98 -14.48 -9.10
C ALA A 82 -16.14 -13.24 -8.77
N SER A 83 -16.37 -12.60 -7.62
CA SER A 83 -15.55 -11.46 -7.18
C SER A 83 -14.09 -11.86 -6.93
N PHE A 84 -13.88 -13.02 -6.31
CA PHE A 84 -12.55 -13.60 -6.07
C PHE A 84 -11.84 -13.97 -7.37
N ALA A 85 -12.52 -14.66 -8.28
CA ALA A 85 -12.00 -14.98 -9.59
C ALA A 85 -11.65 -13.71 -10.40
N ALA A 86 -12.46 -12.65 -10.31
CA ALA A 86 -12.12 -11.36 -10.93
C ALA A 86 -10.85 -10.73 -10.33
N ALA A 87 -10.64 -10.83 -9.02
CA ALA A 87 -9.42 -10.36 -8.38
C ALA A 87 -8.18 -11.16 -8.82
N LEU A 88 -8.30 -12.50 -8.89
CA LEU A 88 -7.24 -13.36 -9.43
C LEU A 88 -6.95 -13.07 -10.90
N PHE A 89 -7.99 -12.83 -11.70
CA PHE A 89 -7.85 -12.44 -13.09
C PHE A 89 -7.04 -11.14 -13.21
N LEU A 90 -7.32 -10.13 -12.39
CA LEU A 90 -6.55 -8.88 -12.38
C LEU A 90 -5.08 -9.08 -12.04
N MET A 91 -4.76 -10.08 -11.21
CA MET A 91 -3.37 -10.40 -10.83
C MET A 91 -2.65 -11.31 -11.83
N LYS A 92 -3.39 -12.03 -12.68
CA LYS A 92 -2.79 -12.96 -13.65
C LYS A 92 -1.92 -12.17 -14.63
N GLU A 93 -0.61 -12.42 -14.61
CA GLU A 93 0.37 -11.68 -15.43
C GLU A 93 0.17 -11.84 -16.94
N GLU A 94 -0.55 -12.88 -17.38
CA GLU A 94 -0.89 -13.12 -18.79
C GLU A 94 -1.86 -12.05 -19.35
N ASN A 95 -2.52 -11.29 -18.47
CA ASN A 95 -3.48 -10.24 -18.83
C ASN A 95 -2.82 -8.88 -19.19
N LYS A 96 -1.55 -8.89 -19.62
CA LYS A 96 -0.85 -7.69 -20.11
C LYS A 96 -1.34 -7.23 -21.50
N ASN A 97 -2.32 -7.92 -22.09
CA ASN A 97 -2.87 -7.56 -23.38
C ASN A 97 -3.64 -6.22 -23.29
N ALA A 98 -3.12 -5.18 -23.97
CA ALA A 98 -3.69 -3.84 -23.96
C ALA A 98 -5.16 -3.80 -24.43
N ARG A 99 -5.60 -4.81 -25.18
CA ARG A 99 -6.98 -4.94 -25.64
C ARG A 99 -8.00 -5.04 -24.51
N LEU A 100 -7.62 -5.61 -23.35
CA LEU A 100 -8.49 -5.77 -22.18
C LEU A 100 -9.01 -4.43 -21.61
N TYR A 101 -8.29 -3.34 -21.84
CA TYR A 101 -8.62 -2.03 -21.28
C TYR A 101 -9.69 -1.29 -22.08
N TYR A 102 -9.74 -1.50 -23.40
CA TYR A 102 -10.54 -0.70 -24.32
C TYR A 102 -11.68 -1.51 -24.96
N ASP A 103 -11.52 -2.82 -25.11
CA ASP A 103 -12.50 -3.70 -25.73
C ASP A 103 -13.25 -4.49 -24.65
N GLN A 104 -14.45 -3.99 -24.30
CA GLN A 104 -15.28 -4.60 -23.26
C GLN A 104 -15.76 -6.01 -23.64
N THR A 105 -15.96 -6.29 -24.94
CA THR A 105 -16.38 -7.62 -25.40
C THR A 105 -15.25 -8.63 -25.29
N PHE A 106 -14.02 -8.20 -25.58
CA PHE A 106 -12.84 -9.04 -25.42
C PHE A 106 -12.57 -9.35 -23.95
N LEU A 107 -12.63 -8.35 -23.08
CA LEU A 107 -12.49 -8.54 -21.63
C LEU A 107 -13.53 -9.52 -21.08
N GLU A 108 -14.78 -9.40 -21.50
CA GLU A 108 -15.86 -10.30 -21.07
C GLU A 108 -15.58 -11.74 -21.47
N LYS A 109 -15.13 -11.98 -22.71
CA LYS A 109 -14.77 -13.33 -23.19
C LYS A 109 -13.60 -13.93 -22.41
N GLU A 110 -12.52 -13.19 -22.23
CA GLU A 110 -11.33 -13.62 -21.48
C GLU A 110 -11.65 -13.88 -20.01
N TYR A 111 -12.52 -13.08 -19.42
CA TYR A 111 -12.94 -13.29 -18.04
C TYR A 111 -13.84 -14.52 -17.91
N ILE A 112 -14.74 -14.76 -18.85
CA ILE A 112 -15.61 -15.96 -18.85
C ILE A 112 -14.79 -17.23 -19.05
N SER A 113 -13.81 -17.24 -19.96
CA SER A 113 -12.91 -18.39 -20.14
C SER A 113 -12.11 -18.67 -18.86
N PHE A 114 -11.60 -17.63 -18.21
CA PHE A 114 -10.91 -17.75 -16.93
C PHE A 114 -11.84 -18.28 -15.81
N LEU A 115 -13.09 -17.82 -15.75
CA LEU A 115 -14.07 -18.34 -14.82
C LEU A 115 -14.35 -19.83 -15.02
N GLN A 116 -14.37 -20.31 -16.26
CA GLN A 116 -14.52 -21.73 -16.57
C GLN A 116 -13.30 -22.54 -16.11
N GLU A 117 -12.09 -22.03 -16.33
CA GLU A 117 -10.84 -22.62 -15.82
C GLU A 117 -10.87 -22.76 -14.29
N CYS A 118 -11.29 -21.70 -13.59
CA CYS A 118 -11.45 -21.70 -12.14
C CYS A 118 -12.49 -22.73 -11.64
N LYS A 119 -13.57 -22.94 -12.38
CA LYS A 119 -14.59 -23.95 -12.06
C LYS A 119 -14.06 -25.37 -12.21
N TYR A 120 -13.17 -25.62 -13.16
CA TYR A 120 -12.54 -26.92 -13.34
C TYR A 120 -11.59 -27.24 -12.16
N ASN A 121 -10.83 -26.25 -11.70
CA ASN A 121 -9.93 -26.36 -10.54
C ASN A 121 -10.63 -26.04 -9.20
N LYS A 122 -11.88 -26.48 -9.03
CA LYS A 122 -12.74 -26.10 -7.89
C LYS A 122 -12.09 -26.31 -6.52
N LYS A 123 -11.34 -27.41 -6.33
CA LYS A 123 -10.69 -27.75 -5.05
C LYS A 123 -9.56 -26.78 -4.67
N GLU A 124 -8.72 -26.42 -5.63
CA GLU A 124 -7.63 -25.46 -5.40
C GLU A 124 -8.19 -24.05 -5.16
N MET A 125 -9.24 -23.69 -5.88
CA MET A 125 -9.91 -22.40 -5.69
C MET A 125 -10.59 -22.29 -4.33
N SER A 126 -11.23 -23.35 -3.82
CA SER A 126 -11.82 -23.32 -2.48
C SER A 126 -10.76 -23.13 -1.40
N GLN A 127 -9.62 -23.81 -1.52
CA GLN A 127 -8.51 -23.68 -0.57
C GLN A 127 -7.95 -22.25 -0.54
N LEU A 128 -7.77 -21.64 -1.71
CA LEU A 128 -7.31 -20.26 -1.81
C LEU A 128 -8.31 -19.25 -1.25
N ILE A 129 -9.61 -19.45 -1.47
CA ILE A 129 -10.64 -18.57 -0.91
C ILE A 129 -10.58 -18.65 0.63
N GLU A 130 -10.51 -19.84 1.20
CA GLU A 130 -10.39 -20.04 2.65
C GLU A 130 -9.10 -19.45 3.23
N GLU A 131 -7.98 -19.50 2.50
CA GLU A 131 -6.73 -18.85 2.92
C GLU A 131 -6.81 -17.32 2.90
N VAL A 132 -7.48 -16.74 1.90
CA VAL A 132 -7.68 -15.29 1.83
C VAL A 132 -8.65 -14.83 2.91
N GLU A 133 -9.76 -15.54 3.14
CA GLU A 133 -10.73 -15.21 4.20
C GLU A 133 -10.06 -15.28 5.59
N ARG A 134 -9.26 -16.32 5.88
CA ARG A 134 -8.50 -16.38 7.14
C ARG A 134 -7.54 -15.22 7.33
N LYS A 135 -6.81 -14.83 6.27
CA LYS A 135 -5.92 -13.66 6.35
C LYS A 135 -6.68 -12.34 6.48
N GLU A 136 -7.87 -12.23 5.92
CA GLU A 136 -8.73 -11.06 6.15
C GLU A 136 -9.13 -10.94 7.62
N GLU A 137 -9.52 -12.06 8.25
CA GLU A 137 -9.84 -12.10 9.68
C GLU A 137 -8.62 -11.70 10.53
N GLU A 138 -7.44 -12.26 10.26
CA GLU A 138 -6.18 -11.87 10.92
C GLU A 138 -5.89 -10.36 10.77
N LEU A 139 -6.04 -9.80 9.56
CA LEU A 139 -5.82 -8.37 9.30
C LEU A 139 -6.87 -7.47 9.99
N ASN A 140 -8.08 -7.97 10.18
CA ASN A 140 -9.16 -7.25 10.85
C ASN A 140 -9.02 -7.31 12.39
N GLU A 141 -8.55 -8.44 12.94
CA GLU A 141 -8.29 -8.63 14.37
C GLU A 141 -7.05 -7.87 14.85
N ASP A 142 -5.99 -7.79 14.04
CA ASP A 142 -4.74 -7.06 14.36
C ASP A 142 -4.82 -5.52 14.15
N GLY A 143 -6.01 -4.98 13.85
CA GLY A 143 -6.27 -3.54 13.95
C GLY A 143 -6.08 -2.74 12.66
N LEU A 144 -6.77 -3.15 11.58
CA LEU A 144 -7.04 -2.26 10.45
C LEU A 144 -8.55 -2.12 10.17
N ALA A 145 -9.26 -1.58 11.16
CA ALA A 145 -10.47 -0.78 10.92
C ALA A 145 -10.09 0.49 10.11
N ALA A 146 -9.69 0.32 8.86
CA ALA A 146 -9.47 1.37 7.87
C ALA A 146 -10.56 1.26 6.78
N GLY A 147 -11.78 1.49 7.23
CA GLY A 147 -12.94 1.79 6.41
C GLY A 147 -13.58 3.05 6.97
N GLY A 148 -13.71 4.08 6.14
CA GLY A 148 -14.41 5.32 6.49
C GLY A 148 -13.47 6.50 6.70
N GLY A 149 -13.56 7.49 5.81
CA GLY A 149 -12.88 8.76 5.96
C GLY A 149 -13.26 9.45 7.27
N ALA A 150 -12.26 9.59 8.14
CA ALA A 150 -12.17 10.65 9.12
C ALA A 150 -10.68 10.84 9.39
N ILE A 151 -10.05 11.76 8.64
CA ILE A 151 -8.78 12.33 9.05
C ILE A 151 -9.11 13.20 10.25
N ALA A 152 -9.06 12.63 11.45
CA ALA A 152 -9.03 13.40 12.67
C ALA A 152 -7.70 14.18 12.68
N GLY A 153 -7.78 15.48 12.40
CA GLY A 153 -6.63 16.39 12.58
C GLY A 153 -6.33 17.40 11.48
N ILE A 154 -7.25 17.72 10.56
CA ILE A 154 -7.10 18.97 9.80
C ILE A 154 -7.53 20.11 10.73
N GLY A 155 -6.57 20.60 11.51
CA GLY A 155 -6.73 21.79 12.34
C GLY A 155 -6.93 23.03 11.47
N VAL A 156 -7.80 23.92 11.92
CA VAL A 156 -8.00 25.25 11.30
C VAL A 156 -6.83 26.13 11.71
N GLU A 157 -6.09 26.70 10.76
CA GLU A 157 -4.86 27.46 11.02
C GLU A 157 -5.06 28.84 11.69
N ASN A 158 -6.26 29.20 12.15
CA ASN A 158 -6.46 30.47 12.87
C ASN A 158 -7.76 30.53 13.70
N PRO A 159 -7.75 30.17 15.00
CA PRO A 159 -8.93 30.29 15.85
C PRO A 159 -9.14 31.75 16.29
N SER A 160 -10.33 32.31 16.00
CA SER A 160 -10.70 33.69 16.36
C SER A 160 -11.33 33.81 17.77
N ILE A 161 -11.35 32.72 18.55
CA ILE A 161 -12.03 32.64 19.86
C ILE A 161 -11.03 32.16 20.93
N PRO A 162 -10.95 32.81 22.11
CA PRO A 162 -10.07 32.37 23.20
C PRO A 162 -10.50 31.00 23.74
N GLY A 163 -9.57 30.03 23.78
CA GLY A 163 -9.80 28.69 24.34
C GLY A 163 -9.89 27.54 23.32
N GLN A 164 -9.70 27.80 22.02
CA GLN A 164 -9.65 26.77 20.96
C GLN A 164 -8.26 26.12 20.75
N ALA A 165 -7.25 26.47 21.54
CA ALA A 165 -5.96 25.82 21.49
C ALA A 165 -6.00 24.51 22.28
N GLU A 166 -6.12 23.38 21.58
CA GLU A 166 -5.96 22.08 22.22
C GLU A 166 -4.49 21.79 22.61
N PRO A 167 -4.30 20.95 23.65
CA PRO A 167 -3.03 20.81 24.38
C PRO A 167 -1.89 20.37 23.47
N GLY A 168 -0.74 21.00 23.65
CA GLY A 168 0.48 20.76 22.88
C GLY A 168 0.73 19.27 22.61
N VAL A 169 1.05 18.99 21.35
CA VAL A 169 1.40 17.68 20.79
C VAL A 169 2.19 16.87 21.83
N ARG A 170 1.53 15.88 22.45
CA ARG A 170 2.26 14.80 23.13
C ARG A 170 3.07 14.10 22.05
N LYS A 171 4.39 14.30 22.03
CA LYS A 171 5.31 13.63 21.10
C LYS A 171 4.96 12.14 21.07
N LYS A 172 4.46 11.64 19.93
CA LYS A 172 4.19 10.21 19.75
C LYS A 172 5.47 9.47 20.12
N LYS A 173 5.39 8.49 21.03
CA LYS A 173 6.51 7.61 21.36
C LYS A 173 6.93 6.92 20.05
N ILE A 174 8.07 7.31 19.49
CA ILE A 174 8.64 6.67 18.31
C ILE A 174 8.79 5.18 18.62
N LYS A 175 8.25 4.30 17.77
CA LYS A 175 8.43 2.85 17.86
C LYS A 175 9.93 2.58 17.74
N LYS A 176 10.62 2.38 18.86
CA LYS A 176 11.98 1.82 18.87
C LYS A 176 11.86 0.42 18.29
N GLY A 177 12.45 0.18 17.13
CA GLY A 177 12.54 -1.15 16.56
C GLY A 177 13.30 -2.08 17.50
N SER A 178 13.10 -3.37 17.32
CA SER A 178 13.78 -4.45 18.05
C SER A 178 15.29 -4.22 18.17
N LYS A 179 15.91 -4.75 19.23
CA LYS A 179 17.38 -4.69 19.34
C LYS A 179 17.99 -5.68 18.34
N PHE A 180 18.86 -5.22 17.45
CA PHE A 180 19.63 -6.08 16.55
C PHE A 180 21.09 -6.11 17.00
N ALA A 181 21.61 -7.28 17.37
CA ALA A 181 22.98 -7.45 17.87
C ALA A 181 23.37 -6.46 18.99
N GLY A 182 22.43 -6.18 19.92
CA GLY A 182 22.63 -5.20 21.01
C GLY A 182 22.52 -3.72 20.61
N SER A 183 22.13 -3.43 19.37
CA SER A 183 21.99 -2.08 18.79
C SER A 183 20.52 -1.69 18.64
N GLU A 184 20.18 -0.40 18.83
CA GLU A 184 18.82 0.10 18.57
C GLU A 184 18.57 0.18 17.04
N VAL A 185 17.45 -0.41 16.60
CA VAL A 185 16.98 -0.39 15.21
C VAL A 185 15.87 0.65 15.07
N PHE A 186 15.94 1.47 14.04
CA PHE A 186 14.90 2.44 13.70
C PHE A 186 14.23 2.06 12.39
N MET A 187 12.91 1.85 12.42
CA MET A 187 12.14 1.65 11.19
C MET A 187 12.02 2.97 10.45
N VAL A 188 12.38 2.98 9.17
CA VAL A 188 12.39 4.16 8.30
C VAL A 188 11.71 3.86 6.97
N LYS A 189 11.22 4.93 6.32
CA LYS A 189 10.70 4.87 4.96
C LYS A 189 11.78 4.44 3.95
N PRO A 190 11.41 3.79 2.83
CA PRO A 190 12.36 3.34 1.81
C PRO A 190 13.26 4.44 1.27
N GLU A 191 12.73 5.67 1.11
CA GLU A 191 13.51 6.82 0.64
C GLU A 191 14.63 7.20 1.61
N THR A 192 14.33 7.18 2.91
CA THR A 192 15.30 7.47 3.97
C THR A 192 16.33 6.35 4.08
N PHE A 193 15.88 5.10 3.94
CA PHE A 193 16.74 3.93 3.90
C PHE A 193 17.75 4.00 2.75
N MET A 194 17.29 4.30 1.53
CA MET A 194 18.14 4.42 0.35
C MET A 194 19.16 5.55 0.48
N ARG A 195 18.76 6.70 1.04
CA ARG A 195 19.67 7.82 1.29
C ARG A 195 20.76 7.48 2.31
N ALA A 196 20.47 6.58 3.24
CA ALA A 196 21.39 6.12 4.27
C ALA A 196 22.23 4.89 3.86
N ARG A 197 22.06 4.35 2.65
CA ARG A 197 22.66 3.09 2.19
C ARG A 197 24.17 2.99 2.38
N TYR A 198 24.90 4.08 2.18
CA TYR A 198 26.36 4.13 2.31
C TYR A 198 26.85 4.51 3.71
N GLY A 199 25.95 4.54 4.68
CA GLY A 199 26.25 4.97 6.03
C GLY A 199 26.57 6.47 6.12
N LYS A 200 26.66 6.94 7.35
CA LYS A 200 26.95 8.34 7.65
C LYS A 200 28.45 8.58 7.61
N ARG A 201 28.91 9.51 6.78
CA ARG A 201 30.32 9.97 6.77
C ARG A 201 30.69 10.62 8.11
N ARG A 202 31.98 10.53 8.45
CA ARG A 202 32.54 11.21 9.63
C ARG A 202 32.23 12.71 9.52
N TYR A 203 31.76 13.30 10.62
CA TYR A 203 31.36 14.71 10.73
C TYR A 203 30.19 15.21 9.87
N ALA A 204 29.66 14.42 8.93
CA ALA A 204 28.47 14.81 8.16
C ALA A 204 27.24 15.05 9.06
N LYS A 205 26.30 15.88 8.63
CA LYS A 205 25.07 16.13 9.40
C LYS A 205 24.10 14.96 9.24
N TYR A 206 23.48 14.53 10.34
CA TYR A 206 22.50 13.43 10.32
C TYR A 206 21.30 13.71 9.42
N GLU A 207 20.87 14.96 9.35
CA GLU A 207 19.75 15.43 8.53
C GLU A 207 19.87 15.05 7.05
N GLN A 208 21.09 15.01 6.50
CA GLN A 208 21.34 14.58 5.12
C GLN A 208 20.97 13.12 4.85
N TYR A 209 20.88 12.30 5.90
CA TYR A 209 20.62 10.87 5.79
C TYR A 209 19.20 10.53 6.26
N VAL A 210 18.82 11.05 7.43
CA VAL A 210 17.54 10.70 8.07
C VAL A 210 16.44 11.75 7.90
N GLY A 211 16.75 12.91 7.31
CA GLY A 211 15.78 13.97 7.05
C GLY A 211 15.34 14.71 8.31
N ASN A 212 14.26 15.47 8.17
CA ASN A 212 13.66 16.29 9.22
C ASN A 212 12.35 15.72 9.78
N ASP A 213 11.97 14.52 9.35
CA ASP A 213 10.76 13.84 9.84
C ASP A 213 10.88 13.48 11.33
N GLU A 214 9.76 13.17 11.98
CA GLU A 214 9.71 12.76 13.40
C GLU A 214 10.70 11.63 13.72
N VAL A 215 10.78 10.62 12.85
CA VAL A 215 11.71 9.48 12.96
C VAL A 215 13.16 9.94 12.81
N GLY A 216 13.43 10.86 11.88
CA GLY A 216 14.75 11.43 11.68
C GLY A 216 15.21 12.28 12.86
N GLU A 217 14.31 13.03 13.50
CA GLU A 217 14.58 13.73 14.75
C GLU A 217 14.91 12.76 15.89
N ALA A 218 14.18 11.66 16.02
CA ALA A 218 14.46 10.63 17.01
C ALA A 218 15.85 10.00 16.84
N ILE A 219 16.23 9.66 15.61
CA ILE A 219 17.55 9.11 15.29
C ILE A 219 18.65 10.14 15.59
N ARG A 220 18.40 11.42 15.31
CA ARG A 220 19.33 12.52 15.63
C ARG A 220 19.52 12.66 17.13
N GLN A 221 18.43 12.68 17.91
CA GLN A 221 18.48 12.74 19.37
C GLN A 221 19.23 11.53 19.94
N TYR A 222 18.92 10.32 19.46
CA TYR A 222 19.61 9.10 19.88
C TYR A 222 21.11 9.14 19.55
N GLY A 223 21.49 9.56 18.34
CA GLY A 223 22.89 9.66 17.93
C GLY A 223 23.69 10.71 18.70
N ARG A 224 23.05 11.80 19.14
CA ARG A 224 23.65 12.82 20.03
C ARG A 224 23.81 12.30 21.46
N ALA A 225 22.79 11.62 21.99
CA ALA A 225 22.83 11.03 23.33
C ALA A 225 23.82 9.86 23.43
N ASN A 226 24.03 9.12 22.33
CA ASN A 226 24.84 7.90 22.29
C ASN A 226 25.92 7.95 21.19
N PRO A 227 26.94 8.83 21.29
CA PRO A 227 27.93 9.02 20.24
C PRO A 227 28.83 7.80 20.00
N GLY A 228 28.94 6.88 20.96
CA GLY A 228 29.72 5.65 20.84
C GLY A 228 28.95 4.45 20.30
N LYS A 229 27.62 4.50 20.25
CA LYS A 229 26.77 3.35 19.90
C LYS A 229 26.47 3.29 18.40
N PRO A 230 26.26 2.08 17.87
CA PRO A 230 25.74 1.89 16.51
C PRO A 230 24.30 2.37 16.38
N ILE A 231 23.93 2.69 15.14
CA ILE A 231 22.57 3.06 14.72
C ILE A 231 22.25 2.20 13.49
N VAL A 232 21.21 1.38 13.61
CA VAL A 232 20.73 0.52 12.53
C VAL A 232 19.41 1.08 12.02
N LEU A 233 19.24 1.14 10.70
CA LEU A 233 18.00 1.50 10.04
C LEU A 233 17.41 0.24 9.42
N GLN A 234 16.10 0.06 9.58
CA GLN A 234 15.34 -1.00 8.94
C GLN A 234 14.34 -0.39 7.98
N ASP A 235 14.33 -0.87 6.75
CA ASP A 235 13.31 -0.50 5.77
C ASP A 235 11.96 -1.10 6.17
N GLU A 236 10.92 -0.26 6.21
CA GLU A 236 9.57 -0.68 6.59
C GLU A 236 8.91 -1.62 5.57
N LEU A 237 9.30 -1.55 4.28
CA LEU A 237 8.71 -2.39 3.23
C LEU A 237 9.43 -3.73 3.07
N THR A 238 10.76 -3.71 2.97
CA THR A 238 11.55 -4.92 2.69
C THR A 238 12.06 -5.62 3.95
N GLY A 239 12.03 -4.94 5.11
CA GLY A 239 12.64 -5.44 6.35
C GLY A 239 14.17 -5.45 6.33
N SER A 240 14.80 -5.00 5.22
CA SER A 240 16.25 -4.93 5.07
C SER A 240 16.86 -3.99 6.10
N MET A 241 18.06 -4.33 6.60
CA MET A 241 18.74 -3.54 7.63
C MET A 241 20.09 -3.02 7.14
N ILE A 242 20.39 -1.76 7.46
CA ILE A 242 21.69 -1.13 7.19
C ILE A 242 22.20 -0.40 8.44
N TYR A 243 23.52 -0.38 8.60
CA TYR A 243 24.15 0.44 9.61
C TYR A 243 24.29 1.86 9.08
N LEU A 244 23.57 2.81 9.67
CA LEU A 244 23.86 4.24 9.46
C LEU A 244 25.20 4.60 10.11
N LYS A 245 25.54 3.93 11.23
CA LYS A 245 26.79 4.11 11.96
C LYS A 245 27.11 2.85 12.75
N TYR A 246 28.36 2.40 12.70
CA TYR A 246 28.83 1.17 13.36
C TYR A 246 29.24 1.33 14.84
N GLY A 247 29.34 2.57 15.34
CA GLY A 247 29.80 2.85 16.70
C GLY A 247 31.31 2.76 16.88
N ARG A 248 31.84 3.16 18.05
CA ARG A 248 33.28 3.24 18.30
C ARG A 248 33.97 1.86 18.32
N LYS A 249 33.26 0.83 18.80
CA LYS A 249 33.80 -0.54 18.92
C LYS A 249 34.13 -1.18 17.56
N ASN A 250 33.38 -0.81 16.51
CA ASN A 250 33.50 -1.40 15.18
C ASN A 250 34.00 -0.40 14.12
N ALA A 251 34.55 0.75 14.54
CA ALA A 251 34.93 1.84 13.65
C ALA A 251 36.10 1.51 12.68
N GLY A 252 36.86 0.44 12.96
CA GLY A 252 38.02 0.03 12.16
C GLY A 252 37.70 -0.80 10.90
N PHE A 253 36.46 -1.26 10.73
CA PHE A 253 36.09 -2.18 9.63
C PHE A 253 35.62 -1.49 8.34
N HIS A 254 35.66 -0.16 8.26
CA HIS A 254 35.00 0.61 7.19
C HIS A 254 35.94 1.47 6.32
N ASN A 255 37.26 1.27 6.42
CA ASN A 255 38.28 1.94 5.61
C ASN A 255 39.04 0.97 4.68
N VAL A 256 38.37 -0.08 4.20
CA VAL A 256 38.88 -0.97 3.13
C VAL A 256 37.96 -0.84 1.93
#